data_AF-A0A958SEJ8-F1
#
_entry.id   AF-A0A958SEJ8-F1
#
_cell.length_a   1.000
_cell.length_b   1.000
_cell.length_c   1.000
_cell.angle_alpha   90.00
_cell.angle_beta   90.00
_cell.angle_gamma   90.00
#
_symmetry.space_group_name_H-M   'P 1'
#
loop_
_entity.id
_entity.type
_entity.pdbx_description
1 polymer ?
#
loop_
_entity_poly.entity_id
_entity_poly.type
_entity_poly.pdbx_seq_one_letter_code
_entity_poly.pdbx_strand_id
1 'polypeptide(L)'
;MANVTQRTRTSLWQIVGLVVFGSFLAVLVIEIALQFLPVHDSMQALAVNAQSPVARYQPDRDFTYSLGADFAIVNRGHVNNAGFVNNQDYDSKLRTPLVAIVGDSYVEALMVPYKQTLQGTLARAVGKEGRVYSFAMSGAPLSQYLVYADAARKDYKPNAMIFVIVGNDFDESLPKYREGNGKRFHYFKEEGGELNLSR
;
A
#
# COMPACT_ATOMS: atom_id res chain seq x y z
N MET A 1 -69.47 -26.26 18.55
CA MET A 1 -68.22 -26.86 18.03
C MET A 1 -67.15 -25.77 18.03
N ALA A 2 -66.27 -25.75 19.03
CA ALA A 2 -65.22 -24.73 19.15
C ALA A 2 -63.91 -25.30 18.60
N ASN A 3 -63.47 -24.77 17.46
CA ASN A 3 -62.13 -25.04 16.92
C ASN A 3 -61.11 -24.30 17.79
N VAL A 4 -60.41 -25.03 18.65
CA VAL A 4 -59.25 -24.52 19.38
C VAL A 4 -58.10 -24.41 18.39
N THR A 5 -57.81 -23.19 17.94
CA THR A 5 -56.67 -22.89 17.08
C THR A 5 -55.38 -23.18 17.85
N GLN A 6 -54.73 -24.32 17.57
CA GLN A 6 -53.39 -24.61 18.09
C GLN A 6 -52.41 -23.58 17.53
N ARG A 7 -52.04 -22.58 18.33
CA ARG A 7 -50.89 -21.71 18.05
C ARG A 7 -49.62 -22.53 18.21
N THR A 8 -48.94 -22.82 17.11
CA THR A 8 -47.58 -23.36 17.10
C THR A 8 -46.66 -22.40 17.85
N ARG A 9 -46.15 -22.82 19.02
CA ARG A 9 -45.12 -22.08 19.75
C ARG A 9 -43.79 -22.28 19.01
N THR A 10 -43.39 -21.29 18.22
CA THR A 10 -42.04 -21.24 17.65
C THR A 10 -41.03 -21.26 18.79
N SER A 11 -40.10 -22.22 18.76
CA SER A 11 -39.09 -22.31 19.82
C SER A 11 -38.07 -21.18 19.66
N LEU A 12 -37.48 -20.73 20.77
CA LEU A 12 -36.42 -19.71 20.75
C LEU A 12 -35.29 -20.09 19.76
N TRP A 13 -34.95 -21.38 19.68
CA TRP A 13 -33.94 -21.91 18.76
C TRP A 13 -34.32 -21.76 17.28
N GLN A 14 -35.60 -21.88 16.94
CA GLN A 14 -36.07 -21.63 15.57
C GLN A 14 -35.93 -20.15 15.20
N ILE A 15 -36.24 -19.24 16.14
CA ILE A 15 -36.08 -17.80 15.94
C ILE A 15 -34.60 -17.46 15.77
N VAL A 16 -33.74 -17.97 16.65
CA VAL A 16 -32.29 -17.78 16.56
C VAL A 16 -31.75 -18.33 15.23
N GLY A 17 -32.17 -19.53 14.83
CA GLY A 17 -31.77 -20.15 13.57
C GLY A 17 -32.15 -19.30 12.36
N LEU A 18 -33.37 -18.76 12.32
CA LEU A 18 -33.83 -17.88 11.24
C LEU A 18 -33.03 -16.57 11.19
N VAL A 19 -32.72 -15.96 12.34
CA VAL A 19 -31.94 -14.72 12.41
C VAL A 19 -30.51 -14.95 11.92
N VAL A 20 -29.86 -16.03 12.37
CA VAL A 20 -28.50 -16.39 11.93
C VAL A 20 -28.47 -16.66 10.43
N PHE A 21 -29.41 -17.47 9.93
CA PHE A 21 -29.49 -17.79 8.51
C PHE A 21 -29.77 -16.55 7.64
N GLY A 22 -30.71 -15.70 8.06
CA GLY A 22 -31.02 -14.45 7.37
C GLY A 22 -29.83 -13.49 7.35
N SER A 23 -29.10 -13.39 8.46
CA SER A 23 -27.90 -12.56 8.56
C SER A 23 -26.79 -13.07 7.64
N PHE A 24 -26.57 -14.39 7.62
CA PHE A 24 -25.62 -15.02 6.72
C PHE A 24 -25.97 -14.77 5.25
N LEU A 25 -27.23 -14.95 4.87
CA LEU A 25 -27.70 -14.70 3.50
C LEU A 25 -27.53 -13.23 3.11
N ALA A 26 -27.82 -12.30 4.03
CA ALA A 26 -27.63 -10.87 3.79
C ALA A 26 -26.15 -10.53 3.54
N VAL A 27 -25.24 -11.02 4.38
CA VAL A 27 -23.78 -10.84 4.18
C VAL A 27 -23.32 -11.46 2.87
N LEU A 28 -23.81 -12.65 2.52
CA LEU A 28 -23.48 -13.31 1.25
C LEU A 28 -23.90 -12.46 0.04
N VAL A 29 -25.13 -11.92 0.06
CA VAL A 29 -25.63 -11.05 -1.02
C VAL A 29 -24.81 -9.77 -1.12
N ILE A 30 -24.46 -9.16 0.02
CA ILE A 30 -23.62 -7.95 0.05
C ILE A 30 -22.23 -8.26 -0.51
N GLU A 31 -21.60 -9.34 -0.08
CA GLU A 31 -20.28 -9.77 -0.57
C GLU A 31 -20.29 -10.01 -2.09
N ILE A 32 -21.30 -10.74 -2.59
CA ILE A 32 -21.45 -10.97 -4.04
C ILE A 32 -21.60 -9.63 -4.78
N ALA A 33 -22.41 -8.70 -4.27
CA ALA A 33 -22.56 -7.38 -4.89
C ALA A 33 -21.25 -6.59 -4.90
N LEU A 34 -20.50 -6.61 -3.79
CA LEU A 34 -19.21 -5.95 -3.65
C LEU A 34 -18.12 -6.54 -4.58
N GLN A 35 -18.16 -7.83 -4.87
CA GLN A 35 -17.21 -8.46 -5.82
C GLN A 35 -17.31 -7.92 -7.25
N PHE A 36 -18.46 -7.33 -7.64
CA PHE A 36 -18.61 -6.67 -8.94
C PHE A 36 -18.25 -5.18 -8.93
N LEU A 37 -18.04 -4.60 -7.75
CA LEU A 37 -17.68 -3.19 -7.58
C LEU A 37 -16.16 -3.04 -7.48
N PRO A 38 -15.60 -1.87 -7.86
CA PRO A 38 -14.16 -1.62 -7.76
C PRO A 38 -13.76 -1.30 -6.31
N VAL A 39 -13.94 -2.27 -5.42
CA VAL A 39 -13.59 -2.14 -4.00
C VAL A 39 -12.08 -1.96 -3.86
N HIS A 40 -11.67 -1.01 -3.00
CA HIS A 40 -10.27 -0.74 -2.73
C HIS A 40 -9.63 -1.93 -1.98
N ASP A 41 -8.51 -2.43 -2.50
CA ASP A 41 -7.79 -3.55 -1.90
C ASP A 41 -6.96 -3.14 -0.69
N SER A 42 -6.79 -4.06 0.26
CA SER A 42 -5.68 -3.93 1.21
C SER A 42 -4.35 -4.03 0.45
N MET A 43 -3.43 -3.10 0.69
CA MET A 43 -2.11 -3.13 0.06
C MET A 43 -1.20 -4.24 0.60
N GLN A 44 -1.57 -4.90 1.72
CA GLN A 44 -0.81 -6.00 2.33
C GLN A 44 0.65 -5.60 2.65
N ALA A 45 0.82 -4.54 3.44
CA ALA A 45 2.14 -4.08 3.89
C ALA A 45 2.84 -5.15 4.74
N LEU A 46 4.11 -5.42 4.41
CA LEU A 46 4.96 -6.33 5.16
C LEU A 46 5.44 -5.68 6.45
N ALA A 47 5.70 -6.51 7.46
CA ALA A 47 6.28 -6.04 8.70
C ALA A 47 7.72 -5.55 8.46
N VAL A 48 7.98 -4.30 8.82
CA VAL A 48 9.35 -3.81 8.95
C VAL A 48 9.98 -4.47 10.19
N ASN A 49 11.27 -4.81 10.16
CA ASN A 49 12.07 -5.22 11.33
C ASN A 49 13.56 -5.21 11.01
N ALA A 50 14.40 -5.58 11.98
CA ALA A 50 15.85 -5.61 11.78
C ALA A 50 16.27 -6.53 10.62
N GLN A 51 15.51 -7.59 10.34
CA GLN A 51 15.77 -8.52 9.25
C GLN A 51 15.20 -8.03 7.91
N SER A 52 14.12 -7.25 7.94
CA SER A 52 13.47 -6.64 6.77
C SER A 52 13.20 -5.16 7.03
N PRO A 53 14.21 -4.28 6.94
CA PRO A 53 14.08 -2.87 7.31
C PRO A 53 13.35 -2.05 6.24
N VAL A 54 13.21 -2.57 5.01
CA VAL A 54 12.59 -1.81 3.93
C VAL A 54 11.08 -1.99 3.99
N ALA A 55 10.33 -0.89 4.13
CA ALA A 55 8.88 -0.90 4.05
C ALA A 55 8.44 -1.25 2.62
N ARG A 56 7.76 -2.39 2.47
CA ARG A 56 7.35 -3.00 1.19
C ARG A 56 5.97 -3.62 1.34
N TYR A 57 5.32 -3.88 0.21
CA TYR A 57 4.11 -4.69 0.13
C TYR A 57 4.44 -6.15 -0.18
N GLN A 58 3.45 -7.03 -0.01
CA GLN A 58 3.49 -8.39 -0.57
C GLN A 58 3.79 -8.30 -2.09
N PRO A 59 4.89 -8.90 -2.59
CA PRO A 59 5.25 -8.82 -4.01
C PRO A 59 4.29 -9.54 -4.96
N ASP A 60 4.43 -9.24 -6.25
CA ASP A 60 3.84 -9.95 -7.39
C ASP A 60 2.30 -10.03 -7.33
N ARG A 61 1.66 -8.88 -7.08
CA ARG A 61 0.20 -8.82 -6.99
C ARG A 61 -0.38 -7.58 -7.63
N ASP A 62 -1.57 -7.76 -8.17
CA ASP A 62 -2.40 -6.64 -8.60
C ASP A 62 -3.22 -6.09 -7.43
N PHE A 63 -3.59 -4.82 -7.56
CA PHE A 63 -4.51 -4.16 -6.65
C PHE A 63 -5.49 -3.24 -7.38
N THR A 64 -6.65 -3.05 -6.78
CA THR A 64 -7.60 -1.99 -7.12
C THR A 64 -7.53 -0.89 -6.07
N TYR A 65 -7.37 0.34 -6.54
CA TYR A 65 -7.56 1.55 -5.73
C TYR A 65 -8.89 2.19 -6.11
N SER A 66 -9.64 2.66 -5.11
CA SER A 66 -10.80 3.53 -5.24
C SER A 66 -10.98 4.33 -3.95
N LEU A 67 -11.70 5.44 -4.03
CA LEU A 67 -11.88 6.38 -2.92
C LEU A 67 -13.36 6.57 -2.59
N GLY A 68 -13.68 6.57 -1.30
CA GLY A 68 -15.03 6.89 -0.82
C GLY A 68 -16.08 5.80 -1.09
N ALA A 69 -17.32 6.09 -0.70
CA ALA A 69 -18.44 5.15 -0.83
C ALA A 69 -18.96 5.01 -2.26
N ASP A 70 -18.61 5.95 -3.15
CA ASP A 70 -18.93 5.96 -4.58
C ASP A 70 -17.82 5.36 -5.45
N PHE A 71 -16.74 4.87 -4.84
CA PHE A 71 -15.58 4.28 -5.51
C PHE A 71 -14.93 5.22 -6.55
N ALA A 72 -14.84 6.50 -6.25
CA ALA A 72 -14.20 7.48 -7.13
C ALA A 72 -12.72 7.14 -7.40
N ILE A 73 -12.17 7.70 -8.48
CA ILE A 73 -10.73 7.61 -8.82
C ILE A 73 -10.25 6.15 -8.93
N VAL A 74 -11.03 5.29 -9.61
CA VAL A 74 -10.66 3.88 -9.79
C VAL A 74 -9.35 3.77 -10.55
N ASN A 75 -8.38 3.07 -9.95
CA ASN A 75 -7.14 2.68 -10.61
C ASN A 75 -6.86 1.19 -10.37
N ARG A 76 -6.20 0.55 -11.33
CA ARG A 76 -5.67 -0.81 -11.17
C ARG A 76 -4.18 -0.76 -11.38
N GLY A 77 -3.44 -1.21 -10.39
CA GLY A 77 -1.99 -1.17 -10.36
C GLY A 77 -1.38 -2.52 -10.02
N HIS A 78 -0.05 -2.53 -10.03
CA HIS A 78 0.74 -3.72 -9.76
C HIS A 78 1.80 -3.42 -8.69
N VAL A 79 1.98 -4.36 -7.77
CA VAL A 79 3.12 -4.44 -6.87
C VAL A 79 4.11 -5.43 -7.47
N ASN A 80 5.29 -4.95 -7.85
CA ASN A 80 6.30 -5.75 -8.53
C ASN A 80 6.98 -6.79 -7.61
N ASN A 81 7.90 -7.55 -8.20
CA ASN A 81 8.74 -8.53 -7.51
C ASN A 81 9.53 -8.01 -6.30
N ALA A 82 9.76 -6.70 -6.21
CA ALA A 82 10.49 -6.06 -5.12
C ALA A 82 9.56 -5.50 -4.02
N GLY A 83 8.24 -5.63 -4.16
CA GLY A 83 7.26 -5.16 -3.19
C GLY A 83 6.95 -3.66 -3.29
N PHE A 84 7.17 -3.04 -4.45
CA PHE A 84 6.87 -1.62 -4.71
C PHE A 84 5.78 -1.48 -5.78
N VAL A 85 4.99 -0.41 -5.68
CA VAL A 85 3.98 -0.07 -6.71
C VAL A 85 4.68 0.41 -7.97
N ASN A 86 4.83 -0.50 -8.92
CA ASN A 86 5.51 -0.28 -10.19
C ASN A 86 5.15 -1.43 -11.14
N ASN A 87 4.93 -1.15 -12.42
CA ASN A 87 4.66 -2.22 -13.41
C ASN A 87 5.95 -2.87 -13.95
N GLN A 88 7.13 -2.36 -13.57
CA GLN A 88 8.42 -2.97 -13.92
C GLN A 88 8.92 -3.84 -12.78
N ASP A 89 9.31 -5.07 -13.11
CA ASP A 89 10.11 -5.89 -12.21
C ASP A 89 11.54 -5.36 -12.11
N TYR A 90 12.08 -5.40 -10.90
CA TYR A 90 13.42 -4.93 -10.62
C TYR A 90 14.41 -6.09 -10.75
N ASP A 91 15.45 -5.87 -11.55
CA ASP A 91 16.50 -6.85 -11.79
C ASP A 91 17.88 -6.25 -11.48
N SER A 92 18.54 -6.82 -10.47
CA SER A 92 19.89 -6.45 -10.03
C SER A 92 21.00 -6.96 -10.96
N LYS A 93 20.69 -7.85 -11.90
CA LYS A 93 21.63 -8.39 -12.88
C LYS A 93 21.77 -7.50 -14.11
N LEU A 94 20.78 -6.67 -14.41
CA LEU A 94 20.86 -5.71 -15.50
C LEU A 94 21.96 -4.67 -15.25
N ARG A 95 22.56 -4.20 -16.35
CA ARG A 95 23.71 -3.27 -16.34
C ARG A 95 23.44 -1.98 -17.10
N THR A 96 22.29 -1.87 -17.77
CA THR A 96 21.87 -0.59 -18.35
C THR A 96 21.75 0.47 -17.25
N PRO A 97 22.06 1.75 -17.57
CA PRO A 97 21.97 2.84 -16.62
C PRO A 97 20.66 2.84 -15.84
N LEU A 98 20.72 3.07 -14.54
CA LEU A 98 19.55 3.06 -13.67
C LEU A 98 19.43 4.38 -12.91
N VAL A 99 18.23 4.97 -12.95
CA VAL A 99 17.82 6.02 -12.04
C VAL A 99 16.86 5.42 -11.01
N ALA A 100 17.16 5.62 -9.73
CA ALA A 100 16.25 5.29 -8.64
C ALA A 100 15.48 6.56 -8.21
N ILE A 101 14.17 6.46 -8.09
CA ILE A 101 13.29 7.54 -7.62
C ILE A 101 12.81 7.16 -6.23
N VAL A 102 13.05 8.01 -5.24
CA VAL A 102 12.68 7.79 -3.84
C VAL A 102 11.68 8.85 -3.43
N GLY A 103 10.63 8.45 -2.71
CA GLY A 103 9.60 9.37 -2.24
C GLY A 103 8.51 8.69 -1.39
N ASP A 104 7.37 9.35 -1.30
CA ASP A 104 6.18 8.94 -0.58
C ASP A 104 5.02 8.60 -1.55
N SER A 105 3.79 8.95 -1.16
CA SER A 105 2.58 8.91 -1.97
C SER A 105 2.71 9.55 -3.36
N TYR A 106 3.53 10.58 -3.54
CA TYR A 106 3.73 11.23 -4.85
C TYR A 106 4.50 10.36 -5.84
N VAL A 107 5.36 9.46 -5.33
CA VAL A 107 6.11 8.51 -6.14
C VAL A 107 5.38 7.15 -6.21
N GLU A 108 4.75 6.71 -5.12
CA GLU A 108 3.94 5.49 -5.11
C GLU A 108 2.71 5.60 -6.02
N ALA A 109 1.98 6.72 -5.92
CA ALA A 109 0.92 7.14 -6.84
C ALA A 109 -0.19 6.08 -7.07
N LEU A 110 -0.74 5.48 -6.01
CA LEU A 110 -1.79 4.45 -6.07
C LEU A 110 -3.00 4.82 -6.94
N MET A 111 -3.36 6.10 -6.93
CA MET A 111 -4.50 6.66 -7.66
C MET A 111 -4.23 6.98 -9.13
N VAL A 112 -2.99 6.84 -9.60
CA VAL A 112 -2.56 7.26 -10.94
C VAL A 112 -2.17 6.03 -11.77
N PRO A 113 -2.70 5.88 -13.01
CA PRO A 113 -2.26 4.81 -13.89
C PRO A 113 -0.74 4.87 -14.11
N TYR A 114 -0.05 3.73 -14.02
CA TYR A 114 1.41 3.67 -14.06
C TYR A 114 2.05 4.49 -15.19
N LYS A 115 1.48 4.45 -16.40
CA LYS A 115 1.97 5.19 -17.57
C LYS A 115 1.93 6.71 -17.43
N GLN A 116 1.24 7.24 -16.42
CA GLN A 116 1.05 8.66 -16.14
C GLN A 116 1.79 9.10 -14.86
N THR A 117 2.39 8.18 -14.11
CA THR A 117 3.21 8.53 -12.95
C THR A 117 4.55 9.14 -13.38
N LEU A 118 5.27 9.77 -12.45
CA LEU A 118 6.62 10.31 -12.67
C LEU A 118 7.56 9.21 -13.20
N GLN A 119 7.62 8.08 -12.51
CA GLN A 119 8.47 6.93 -12.84
C GLN A 119 8.06 6.28 -14.16
N GLY A 120 6.77 6.13 -14.45
CA GLY A 120 6.33 5.55 -15.72
C GLY A 120 6.57 6.46 -16.91
N THR A 121 6.43 7.78 -16.73
CA THR A 121 6.74 8.77 -17.76
C THR A 121 8.24 8.82 -18.04
N LEU A 122 9.08 8.82 -17.00
CA LEU A 122 10.54 8.80 -17.17
C LEU A 122 11.01 7.47 -17.79
N ALA A 123 10.45 6.34 -17.37
CA ALA A 123 10.76 5.04 -17.95
C ALA A 123 10.47 4.99 -19.45
N ARG A 124 9.32 5.55 -19.88
CA ARG A 124 8.97 5.68 -21.30
C ARG A 124 9.94 6.57 -22.06
N ALA A 125 10.37 7.70 -21.47
CA ALA A 125 11.30 8.62 -22.10
C ALA A 125 12.71 8.01 -22.27
N VAL A 126 13.19 7.28 -21.26
CA VAL A 126 14.48 6.58 -21.28
C VAL A 126 14.46 5.36 -22.22
N GLY A 127 13.32 4.69 -22.35
CA GLY A 127 13.16 3.55 -23.24
C GLY A 127 14.12 2.41 -22.90
N LYS A 128 14.76 1.82 -23.92
CA LYS A 128 15.69 0.68 -23.76
C LYS A 128 17.09 1.07 -23.31
N GLU A 129 17.41 2.36 -23.29
CA GLU A 129 18.74 2.86 -23.00
C GLU A 129 19.04 2.88 -21.49
N GLY A 130 18.03 2.72 -20.66
CA GLY A 130 18.18 2.73 -19.21
C GLY A 130 16.97 2.14 -18.49
N ARG A 131 16.96 2.33 -17.18
CA ARG A 131 15.97 1.78 -16.24
C ARG A 131 15.57 2.86 -15.25
N VAL A 132 14.32 2.79 -14.81
CA VAL A 132 13.77 3.71 -13.80
C VAL A 132 13.01 2.89 -12.77
N TYR A 133 13.55 2.83 -11.55
CA TYR A 133 12.94 2.13 -10.42
C TYR A 133 12.46 3.13 -9.38
N SER A 134 11.27 2.92 -8.83
CA SER A 134 10.68 3.71 -7.75
C SER A 134 10.72 2.97 -6.41
N PHE A 135 11.05 3.70 -5.34
CA PHE A 135 11.13 3.21 -3.97
C PHE A 135 10.34 4.15 -3.09
N ALA A 136 9.08 3.81 -2.85
CA ALA A 136 8.15 4.69 -2.17
C ALA A 136 7.00 3.91 -1.54
N MET A 137 6.42 4.51 -0.50
CA MET A 137 5.18 4.06 0.10
C MET A 137 4.38 5.28 0.59
N SER A 138 3.05 5.29 0.43
CA SER A 138 2.23 6.43 0.90
C SER A 138 2.41 6.66 2.40
N GLY A 139 2.65 7.93 2.76
CA GLY A 139 2.91 8.37 4.12
C GLY A 139 4.29 8.00 4.67
N ALA A 140 5.23 7.61 3.80
CA ALA A 140 6.63 7.41 4.17
C ALA A 140 7.29 8.78 4.47
N PRO A 141 7.87 8.98 5.67
CA PRO A 141 8.58 10.20 6.00
C PRO A 141 9.98 10.24 5.37
N LEU A 142 10.62 11.41 5.37
CA LEU A 142 11.99 11.60 4.84
C LEU A 142 13.02 10.66 5.48
N SER A 143 12.88 10.35 6.78
CA SER A 143 13.70 9.34 7.46
C SER A 143 13.65 7.96 6.80
N GLN A 144 12.50 7.55 6.26
CA GLN A 144 12.36 6.29 5.54
C GLN A 144 13.06 6.33 4.17
N TYR A 145 13.22 7.50 3.56
CA TYR A 145 13.89 7.64 2.26
C TYR A 145 15.35 7.21 2.33
N LEU A 146 16.02 7.39 3.48
CA LEU A 146 17.38 6.92 3.69
C LEU A 146 17.48 5.40 3.61
N VAL A 147 16.49 4.69 4.17
CA VAL A 147 16.40 3.23 4.11
C VAL A 147 16.13 2.75 2.67
N TYR A 148 15.25 3.45 1.95
CA TYR A 148 15.02 3.19 0.53
C TYR A 148 16.26 3.42 -0.33
N ALA A 149 16.99 4.52 -0.09
CA ALA A 149 18.21 4.84 -0.82
C ALA A 149 19.30 3.81 -0.55
N ASP A 150 19.52 3.38 0.70
CA ASP A 150 20.52 2.37 1.01
C ASP A 150 20.17 1.01 0.38
N ALA A 151 18.91 0.59 0.45
CA ALA A 151 18.43 -0.61 -0.21
C ALA A 151 18.62 -0.54 -1.74
N ALA A 152 18.24 0.58 -2.36
CA ALA A 152 18.41 0.79 -3.79
C ALA A 152 19.90 0.73 -4.20
N ARG A 153 20.77 1.38 -3.43
CA ARG A 153 22.23 1.36 -3.61
C ARG A 153 22.79 -0.06 -3.51
N LYS A 154 22.43 -0.78 -2.46
CA LYS A 154 22.93 -2.13 -2.17
C LYS A 154 22.48 -3.14 -3.22
N ASP A 155 21.20 -3.11 -3.58
CA ASP A 155 20.57 -4.17 -4.37
C ASP A 155 20.69 -3.89 -5.88
N TYR A 156 20.58 -2.63 -6.31
CA TYR A 156 20.45 -2.28 -7.74
C TYR A 156 21.54 -1.34 -8.27
N LYS A 157 22.31 -0.69 -7.39
CA LYS A 157 23.46 0.17 -7.75
C LYS A 157 23.11 1.23 -8.81
N PRO A 158 22.12 2.11 -8.56
CA PRO A 158 21.71 3.13 -9.52
C PRO A 158 22.84 4.11 -9.81
N ASN A 159 22.86 4.65 -11.02
CA ASN A 159 23.78 5.70 -11.46
C ASN A 159 23.41 7.07 -10.88
N ALA A 160 22.11 7.29 -10.61
CA ALA A 160 21.60 8.49 -9.98
C ALA A 160 20.38 8.17 -9.12
N MET A 161 20.14 9.01 -8.11
CA MET A 161 18.93 8.98 -7.30
C MET A 161 18.22 10.32 -7.39
N ILE A 162 16.89 10.27 -7.55
CA ILE A 162 16.00 11.43 -7.50
C ILE A 162 15.17 11.29 -6.24
N PHE A 163 15.16 12.32 -5.41
CA PHE A 163 14.33 12.38 -4.21
C PHE A 163 13.18 13.36 -4.45
N VAL A 164 11.95 12.87 -4.34
CA VAL A 164 10.75 13.71 -4.36
C VAL A 164 10.36 13.94 -2.91
N ILE A 165 10.57 15.16 -2.43
CA ILE A 165 10.34 15.56 -1.04
C ILE A 165 9.19 16.55 -1.00
N VAL A 166 8.21 16.28 -0.16
CA VAL A 166 7.05 17.15 0.10
C VAL A 166 7.03 17.64 1.54
N GLY A 167 6.23 18.66 1.83
CA GLY A 167 6.33 19.41 3.09
C GLY A 167 6.16 18.57 4.35
N ASN A 168 5.24 17.60 4.34
CA ASN A 168 4.96 16.74 5.49
C ASN A 168 6.06 15.70 5.77
N ASP A 169 6.92 15.39 4.79
CA ASP A 169 7.97 14.37 4.95
C ASP A 169 8.96 14.72 6.07
N PHE A 170 9.23 16.01 6.27
CA PHE A 170 10.13 16.51 7.30
C PHE A 170 9.53 16.34 8.69
N ASP A 171 8.32 16.87 8.91
CA ASP A 171 7.67 16.83 10.21
C ASP A 171 7.39 15.38 10.62
N GLU A 172 6.87 14.56 9.70
CA GLU A 172 6.55 13.15 9.96
C GLU A 172 7.78 12.26 10.19
N SER A 173 9.00 12.77 9.92
CA SER A 173 10.23 12.08 10.28
C SER A 173 10.49 12.08 11.79
N LEU A 174 9.84 12.96 12.55
CA LEU A 174 9.92 13.00 14.00
C LEU A 174 8.65 12.41 14.62
N PRO A 175 8.74 11.40 15.51
CA PRO A 175 7.56 10.72 16.06
C PRO A 175 6.55 11.66 16.73
N LYS A 176 7.01 12.79 17.28
CA LYS A 176 6.16 13.80 17.96
C LYS A 176 5.15 14.49 17.04
N TYR A 177 5.36 14.50 15.73
CA TYR A 177 4.47 15.16 14.77
C TYR A 177 3.59 14.18 13.98
N ARG A 178 3.62 12.89 14.34
CA ARG A 178 2.82 11.86 13.65
C ARG A 178 1.65 11.41 14.52
N GLU A 179 0.44 11.55 14.00
CA GLU A 179 -0.75 10.93 14.58
C GLU A 179 -0.86 9.47 14.11
N GLY A 180 -0.89 8.50 15.05
CA GLY A 180 -1.14 7.09 14.76
C GLY A 180 0.08 6.16 14.72
N ASN A 181 -0.20 4.85 14.69
CA ASN A 181 0.72 3.73 14.96
C ASN A 181 2.00 3.74 14.10
N GLY A 182 3.05 4.41 14.60
CA GLY A 182 4.37 4.57 13.97
C GLY A 182 5.23 3.31 13.90
N LYS A 183 4.70 2.15 13.48
CA LYS A 183 5.47 0.89 13.38
C LYS A 183 5.88 0.50 11.96
N ARG A 184 5.43 1.25 10.96
CA ARG A 184 5.58 0.95 9.52
C ARG A 184 6.81 1.57 8.88
N PHE A 185 7.39 2.61 9.47
CA PHE A 185 8.51 3.36 8.91
C PHE A 185 9.62 3.58 9.94
N HIS A 186 10.77 4.05 9.48
CA HIS A 186 11.86 4.55 10.31
C HIS A 186 11.67 6.03 10.60
N TYR A 187 12.16 6.49 11.75
CA TYR A 187 12.02 7.86 12.23
C TYR A 187 13.35 8.37 12.79
N PHE A 188 13.51 9.69 12.86
CA PHE A 188 14.61 10.28 13.60
C PHE A 188 14.26 10.38 15.09
N LYS A 189 15.23 9.99 15.92
CA LYS A 189 15.25 10.26 17.35
C LYS A 189 16.26 11.37 17.62
N GLU A 190 15.83 12.39 18.35
CA GLU A 190 16.69 13.50 18.76
C GLU A 190 17.45 13.08 20.03
N GLU A 191 18.77 13.00 19.94
CA GLU A 191 19.67 12.67 21.07
C GLU A 191 20.86 13.63 21.07
N GLY A 192 21.01 14.43 22.12
CA GLY A 192 22.14 15.35 22.27
C GLY A 192 22.23 16.46 21.20
N GLY A 193 21.13 16.78 20.53
CA GLY A 193 21.10 17.74 19.40
C GLY A 193 21.39 17.11 18.03
N GLU A 194 21.61 15.79 17.96
CA GLU A 194 21.75 15.04 16.73
C GLU A 194 20.49 14.24 16.40
N LEU A 195 20.26 13.99 15.10
CA LEU A 195 19.16 13.15 14.61
C LEU A 195 19.69 11.77 14.25
N ASN A 196 19.29 10.77 15.01
CA ASN A 196 19.67 9.38 14.79
C ASN A 196 18.51 8.59 14.20
N LEU A 197 18.77 7.82 13.14
CA LEU A 197 17.74 6.98 12.53
C LEU A 197 17.39 5.83 13.48
N SER A 198 16.11 5.71 13.79
CA SER A 198 15.53 4.73 14.70
C SER A 198 14.29 4.10 14.08
N ARG A 199 13.76 3.10 14.75
CA ARG A 199 12.56 2.37 14.34
C ARG A 199 11.53 2.37 15.46
#